data_AF-A0A6A2Z6A4-F1
#
_entry.id   AF-A0A6A2Z6A4-F1
#
_cell.length_a   1.000
_cell.length_b   1.000
_cell.length_c   1.000
_cell.angle_alpha   90.00
_cell.angle_beta   90.00
_cell.angle_gamma   90.00
#
_symmetry.space_group_name_H-M   'P 1'
#
loop_
_entity.id
_entity.type
_entity.pdbx_description
1 polymer ?
#
loop_
_entity_poly.entity_id
_entity_poly.type
_entity_poly.pdbx_seq_one_letter_code
_entity_poly.pdbx_strand_id
1 'polypeptide(L)'
;MAPRPRRAPRKGLLRSKDDLGNSHLENEPNYLMLAQVQLPLQDSENDARQYDHDRSDLGGFGCASGKVQIIQQINHEGEVNRARYMPQNPFVIATKTVSAEVFVFDYSKHPSKPPLDGACSPDLRLRGHSTEGYGLSWSKFKQGHLLSGSDDAQICLWDINATPKNKSLDAMQIFKVHEGVVEDVAWHLRHEYLFGSVGDDQYLLIWDLRTPSATKPIQSVVAHQSEVNCLAFNPFNEWVVATGSTDKTVKLFDLRKISTALHTFDSHKEEVFQVWWNPKNETIFASCCLGRRLMVWDLSRIDEQTPEEAEDGPPELLFIHGGHTSKISDFSWNPCEDWVIASVAEDNILQIWQMAENIYLDEDDVPGDDSAKGS
;
A
#
# COMPACT_ATOMS: atom_id res chain seq x y z
N MET A 1 36.09 42.65 -4.94
CA MET A 1 35.52 41.32 -4.65
C MET A 1 34.04 41.38 -4.98
N ALA A 2 33.63 40.78 -6.10
CA ALA A 2 32.23 40.74 -6.50
C ALA A 2 31.44 39.82 -5.57
N PRO A 3 30.21 40.17 -5.18
CA PRO A 3 29.37 39.31 -4.37
C PRO A 3 28.95 38.08 -5.19
N ARG A 4 29.12 36.89 -4.61
CA ARG A 4 28.68 35.62 -5.19
C ARG A 4 27.17 35.67 -5.45
N PRO A 5 26.67 35.14 -6.58
CA PRO A 5 25.24 35.10 -6.83
C PRO A 5 24.57 34.18 -5.79
N ARG A 6 23.51 34.68 -5.16
CA ARG A 6 22.58 33.88 -4.35
C ARG A 6 22.08 32.72 -5.21
N ARG A 7 22.28 31.48 -4.75
CA ARG A 7 21.65 30.31 -5.36
C ARG A 7 20.14 30.53 -5.38
N ALA A 8 19.54 30.39 -6.56
CA ALA A 8 18.09 30.39 -6.71
C ALA A 8 17.46 29.28 -5.84
N PRO A 9 16.26 29.50 -5.27
CA PRO A 9 15.56 28.46 -4.55
C PRO A 9 15.30 27.30 -5.51
N ARG A 10 15.68 26.09 -5.10
CA ARG A 10 15.32 24.87 -5.82
C ARG A 10 13.79 24.77 -5.78
N LYS A 11 13.13 25.04 -6.91
CA LYS A 11 11.73 24.65 -7.13
C LYS A 11 11.67 23.13 -7.19
N GLY A 12 11.71 22.47 -6.04
CA GLY A 12 11.48 21.04 -5.90
C GLY A 12 9.98 20.78 -5.97
N LEU A 13 9.48 20.51 -7.18
CA LEU A 13 8.13 19.98 -7.35
C LEU A 13 8.20 18.47 -7.09
N LEU A 14 7.91 18.04 -5.86
CA LEU A 14 7.80 16.63 -5.51
C LEU A 14 6.45 16.10 -5.98
N ARG A 15 6.47 15.03 -6.78
CA ARG A 15 5.28 14.35 -7.33
C ARG A 15 5.17 13.00 -6.63
N SER A 16 4.24 12.83 -5.69
CA SER A 16 3.69 11.50 -5.41
C SER A 16 2.55 11.24 -6.39
N LYS A 17 2.47 10.01 -6.88
CA LYS A 17 1.38 9.53 -7.75
C LYS A 17 0.66 8.44 -6.98
N ASP A 18 -0.59 8.70 -6.65
CA ASP A 18 -1.50 7.71 -6.08
C ASP A 18 -2.48 7.29 -7.19
N ASP A 19 -2.58 5.99 -7.43
CA ASP A 19 -3.57 5.41 -8.34
C ASP A 19 -4.87 5.25 -7.55
N LEU A 20 -5.92 6.00 -7.92
CA LEU A 20 -7.22 5.98 -7.24
C LEU A 20 -8.29 5.35 -8.15
N GLY A 21 -9.13 4.54 -7.52
CA GLY A 21 -10.35 3.96 -8.09
C GLY A 21 -11.60 4.54 -7.44
N ASN A 22 -12.68 4.71 -8.19
CA ASN A 22 -13.99 5.02 -7.61
C ASN A 22 -14.82 3.74 -7.41
N SER A 23 -15.60 3.71 -6.33
CA SER A 23 -16.73 2.80 -6.10
C SER A 23 -18.02 3.62 -6.02
N HIS A 24 -18.94 3.44 -6.97
CA HIS A 24 -20.13 4.29 -7.11
C HIS A 24 -21.38 3.49 -7.53
N LEU A 25 -22.55 4.00 -7.15
CA LEU A 25 -23.89 3.52 -7.53
C LEU A 25 -23.97 3.19 -9.05
N GLU A 26 -24.72 2.13 -9.39
CA GLU A 26 -24.83 1.41 -10.69
C GLU A 26 -24.89 2.21 -12.02
N ASN A 27 -24.93 3.55 -12.03
CA ASN A 27 -25.17 4.37 -13.23
C ASN A 27 -24.12 5.45 -13.55
N GLU A 28 -23.04 5.59 -12.79
CA GLU A 28 -21.95 6.52 -13.12
C GLU A 28 -20.73 5.77 -13.71
N PRO A 29 -20.02 6.36 -14.69
CA PRO A 29 -18.83 5.76 -15.25
C PRO A 29 -17.72 5.62 -14.20
N ASN A 30 -17.03 4.48 -14.21
CA ASN A 30 -15.85 4.24 -13.38
C ASN A 30 -14.58 4.73 -14.08
N TYR A 31 -13.60 5.15 -13.28
CA TYR A 31 -12.35 5.68 -13.79
C TYR A 31 -11.14 5.12 -13.04
N LEU A 32 -10.08 4.85 -13.78
CA LEU A 32 -8.72 4.84 -13.24
C LEU A 32 -8.22 6.29 -13.23
N MET A 33 -7.82 6.80 -12.06
CA MET A 33 -7.40 8.19 -11.90
C MET A 33 -5.94 8.30 -11.51
N LEU A 34 -5.25 9.26 -12.13
CA LEU A 34 -3.94 9.72 -11.68
C LEU A 34 -4.09 11.05 -10.95
N ALA A 35 -3.72 11.08 -9.68
CA ALA A 35 -3.65 12.29 -8.87
C ALA A 35 -2.21 12.82 -8.79
N GLN A 36 -2.08 14.14 -8.84
CA GLN A 36 -0.85 14.84 -8.47
C GLN A 36 -1.07 15.54 -7.14
N VAL A 37 -0.16 15.28 -6.20
CA VAL A 37 -0.15 15.91 -4.88
C VAL A 37 1.01 16.90 -4.83
N GLN A 38 0.73 18.11 -4.40
CA GLN A 38 1.74 19.07 -3.96
C GLN A 38 1.83 18.99 -2.43
N LEU A 39 2.97 18.54 -1.92
CA LEU A 39 3.27 18.53 -0.49
C LEU A 39 3.79 19.91 -0.05
N PRO A 40 3.52 20.32 1.20
CA PRO A 40 4.12 21.52 1.75
C PRO A 40 5.64 21.38 1.92
N LEU A 41 6.35 22.51 1.84
CA LEU A 41 7.80 22.55 2.12
C LEU A 41 8.02 22.66 3.63
N GLN A 42 9.11 22.08 4.14
CA GLN A 42 9.49 22.18 5.57
C GLN A 42 9.56 23.63 6.09
N ASP A 43 9.92 24.60 5.25
CA ASP A 43 10.01 26.02 5.61
C ASP A 43 8.66 26.79 5.48
N SER A 44 7.53 26.10 5.34
CA SER A 44 6.21 26.74 5.32
C SER A 44 5.89 27.25 6.73
N GLU A 45 6.10 28.54 7.00
CA GLU A 45 5.84 29.13 8.33
C GLU A 45 4.38 28.89 8.78
N ASN A 46 4.21 28.17 9.89
CA ASN A 46 2.92 28.03 10.58
C ASN A 46 2.48 29.38 11.16
N ASP A 47 1.65 30.15 10.44
CA ASP A 47 1.08 31.39 10.95
C ASP A 47 -0.11 31.09 11.88
N ALA A 48 0.20 30.80 13.15
CA ALA A 48 -0.75 30.50 14.22
C ALA A 48 -1.74 31.64 14.57
N ARG A 49 -1.80 32.71 13.75
CA ARG A 49 -2.66 33.89 13.97
C ARG A 49 -3.95 33.87 13.16
N GLN A 50 -4.20 32.87 12.33
CA GLN A 50 -5.50 32.70 11.65
C GLN A 50 -6.50 31.95 12.54
N TYR A 51 -6.91 32.57 13.64
CA TYR A 51 -8.11 32.16 14.38
C TYR A 51 -9.33 32.80 13.70
N ASP A 52 -10.13 32.00 13.00
CA ASP A 52 -11.39 32.46 12.42
C ASP A 52 -12.48 32.45 13.50
N HIS A 53 -12.76 33.64 14.03
CA HIS A 53 -13.69 33.84 15.14
C HIS A 53 -15.16 33.52 14.77
N ASP A 54 -15.48 33.41 13.46
CA ASP A 54 -16.84 33.21 12.96
C ASP A 54 -17.25 31.73 12.89
N ARG A 55 -16.29 30.79 12.84
CA ARG A 55 -16.60 29.35 12.70
C ARG A 55 -16.73 28.58 13.99
N SER A 56 -16.28 29.13 15.13
CA SER A 56 -16.29 28.42 16.43
C SER A 56 -15.67 27.00 16.36
N ASP A 57 -14.78 26.75 15.40
CA ASP A 57 -14.08 25.49 15.20
C ASP A 57 -12.71 25.58 15.89
N LEU A 58 -12.53 24.77 16.94
CA LEU A 58 -11.22 24.45 17.49
C LEU A 58 -10.53 23.45 16.56
N GLY A 59 -9.81 23.94 15.55
CA GLY A 59 -9.02 23.08 14.65
C GLY A 59 -8.62 23.68 13.32
N GLY A 60 -8.23 24.96 13.30
CA GLY A 60 -7.84 25.67 12.08
C GLY A 60 -6.72 24.95 11.30
N PHE A 61 -7.10 24.31 10.19
CA PHE A 61 -6.24 23.95 9.07
C PHE A 61 -5.58 25.21 8.51
N GLY A 62 -4.43 25.59 9.05
CA GLY A 62 -3.74 26.80 8.65
C GLY A 62 -2.22 26.66 8.79
N CYS A 63 -1.57 26.03 7.81
CA CYS A 63 -0.52 26.66 6.99
C CYS A 63 0.40 25.60 6.36
N ALA A 64 0.00 25.13 5.18
CA ALA A 64 0.74 24.29 4.25
C ALA A 64 -0.29 23.91 3.19
N SER A 65 -0.51 24.71 2.14
CA SER A 65 -1.56 24.40 1.16
C SER A 65 -1.15 23.22 0.29
N GLY A 66 -1.28 22.02 0.86
CA GLY A 66 -1.25 20.79 0.11
C GLY A 66 -2.37 20.84 -0.92
N LYS A 67 -2.04 20.55 -2.18
CA LYS A 67 -3.03 20.54 -3.27
C LYS A 67 -3.04 19.20 -3.95
N VAL A 68 -4.19 18.54 -3.94
CA VAL A 68 -4.43 17.33 -4.73
C VAL A 68 -5.18 17.74 -6.00
N GLN A 69 -4.70 17.28 -7.15
CA GLN A 69 -5.33 17.54 -8.44
C GLN A 69 -5.35 16.25 -9.26
N ILE A 70 -6.53 15.84 -9.74
CA ILE A 70 -6.64 14.79 -10.75
C ILE A 70 -6.08 15.34 -12.07
N ILE A 71 -5.03 14.70 -12.59
CA ILE A 71 -4.34 15.12 -13.81
C ILE A 71 -4.73 14.27 -15.03
N GLN A 72 -5.27 13.07 -14.79
CA GLN A 72 -5.73 12.18 -15.83
C GLN A 72 -6.82 11.24 -15.30
N GLN A 73 -7.82 10.97 -16.13
CA GLN A 73 -8.86 9.97 -15.89
C GLN A 73 -8.98 9.08 -17.13
N ILE A 74 -9.06 7.77 -16.91
CA ILE A 74 -9.21 6.76 -17.96
C ILE A 74 -10.48 5.98 -17.67
N ASN A 75 -11.39 5.87 -18.65
CA ASN A 75 -12.60 5.06 -18.52
C ASN A 75 -12.25 3.63 -18.12
N HIS A 76 -12.92 3.13 -17.10
CA HIS A 76 -12.72 1.79 -16.55
C HIS A 76 -14.05 1.03 -16.56
N GLU A 77 -14.00 -0.26 -16.88
CA GLU A 77 -15.18 -1.13 -16.89
C GLU A 77 -15.29 -1.77 -15.50
N GLY A 78 -16.30 -1.37 -14.75
CA GLY A 78 -16.47 -1.75 -13.33
C GLY A 78 -15.60 -0.94 -12.38
N GLU A 79 -15.82 -1.13 -11.07
CA GLU A 79 -15.03 -0.49 -10.02
C GLU A 79 -13.57 -0.97 -10.07
N VAL A 80 -12.65 -0.15 -9.59
CA VAL A 80 -11.23 -0.51 -9.52
C VAL A 80 -10.94 -1.07 -8.13
N ASN A 81 -11.02 -2.39 -7.98
CA ASN A 81 -10.78 -3.06 -6.70
C ASN A 81 -9.34 -2.86 -6.21
N ARG A 82 -8.37 -2.84 -7.14
CA ARG A 82 -6.96 -2.53 -6.85
C ARG A 82 -6.25 -2.06 -8.11
N ALA A 83 -5.40 -1.04 -7.98
CA ALA A 83 -4.50 -0.58 -9.04
C ALA A 83 -3.05 -0.62 -8.56
N ARG A 84 -2.14 -1.11 -9.42
CA ARG A 84 -0.69 -1.15 -9.13
C ARG A 84 0.11 -0.83 -10.39
N TYR A 85 1.06 0.10 -10.29
CA TYR A 85 2.00 0.40 -11.37
C TYR A 85 3.12 -0.65 -11.47
N MET A 86 3.61 -0.89 -12.68
CA MET A 86 4.75 -1.78 -12.92
C MET A 86 6.06 -1.08 -12.48
N PRO A 87 6.85 -1.64 -11.56
CA PRO A 87 8.04 -0.98 -11.00
C PRO A 87 9.08 -0.55 -12.04
N GLN A 88 9.26 -1.34 -13.10
CA GLN A 88 10.24 -1.08 -14.15
C GLN A 88 9.74 -0.08 -15.20
N ASN A 89 8.42 0.11 -15.32
CA ASN A 89 7.82 1.13 -16.18
C ASN A 89 6.54 1.69 -15.52
N PRO A 90 6.65 2.77 -14.73
CA PRO A 90 5.52 3.36 -14.02
C PRO A 90 4.48 4.04 -14.94
N PHE A 91 4.59 3.92 -16.26
CA PHE A 91 3.49 4.25 -17.18
C PHE A 91 2.44 3.14 -17.30
N VAL A 92 2.82 1.91 -16.95
CA VAL A 92 1.96 0.74 -17.04
C VAL A 92 1.31 0.48 -15.68
N ILE A 93 -0.01 0.40 -15.64
CA ILE A 93 -0.83 0.12 -14.45
C ILE A 93 -1.65 -1.13 -14.75
N ALA A 94 -1.63 -2.10 -13.84
CA ALA A 94 -2.60 -3.19 -13.82
C ALA A 94 -3.73 -2.86 -12.84
N THR A 95 -4.95 -3.27 -13.18
CA THR A 95 -6.12 -3.11 -12.32
C THR A 95 -6.90 -4.41 -12.17
N LYS A 96 -7.31 -4.71 -10.93
CA LYS A 96 -8.41 -5.62 -10.64
C LYS A 96 -9.73 -4.86 -10.73
N THR A 97 -10.76 -5.56 -11.20
CA THR A 97 -12.11 -5.06 -11.38
C THR A 97 -13.11 -6.06 -10.80
N VAL A 98 -14.39 -5.69 -10.76
CA VAL A 98 -15.53 -6.54 -10.42
C VAL A 98 -15.80 -7.68 -11.43
N SER A 99 -14.90 -7.87 -12.39
CA SER A 99 -14.95 -8.95 -13.38
C SER A 99 -13.79 -9.93 -13.20
N ALA A 100 -13.85 -11.06 -13.90
CA ALA A 100 -12.79 -12.06 -13.91
C ALA A 100 -11.51 -11.63 -14.64
N GLU A 101 -11.56 -10.57 -15.46
CA GLU A 101 -10.38 -10.11 -16.19
C GLU A 101 -9.53 -9.15 -15.34
N VAL A 102 -8.22 -9.13 -15.58
CA VAL A 102 -7.32 -8.07 -15.09
C VAL A 102 -7.03 -7.13 -16.26
N PHE A 103 -7.14 -5.83 -16.07
CA PHE A 103 -6.82 -4.87 -17.13
C PHE A 103 -5.40 -4.31 -16.96
N VAL A 104 -4.76 -4.02 -18.08
CA VAL A 104 -3.47 -3.32 -18.12
C VAL A 104 -3.63 -2.08 -18.99
N PHE A 105 -3.24 -0.93 -18.46
CA PHE A 105 -3.25 0.36 -19.12
C PHE A 105 -1.83 0.92 -19.18
N ASP A 106 -1.42 1.43 -20.32
CA ASP A 106 -0.31 2.36 -20.46
C ASP A 106 -0.89 3.77 -20.53
N TYR A 107 -0.98 4.47 -19.40
CA TYR A 107 -1.70 5.74 -19.34
C TYR A 107 -1.09 6.82 -20.24
N SER A 108 0.16 6.66 -20.70
CA SER A 108 0.77 7.57 -21.66
C SER A 108 0.10 7.54 -23.05
N LYS A 109 -0.59 6.45 -23.37
CA LYS A 109 -1.36 6.26 -24.62
C LYS A 109 -2.80 6.74 -24.50
N HIS A 110 -3.26 7.09 -23.31
CA HIS A 110 -4.60 7.57 -23.06
C HIS A 110 -4.63 9.10 -22.96
N PRO A 111 -5.71 9.77 -23.40
CA PRO A 111 -5.87 11.20 -23.18
C PRO A 111 -5.98 11.52 -21.69
N SER A 112 -5.69 12.78 -21.31
CA SER A 112 -5.86 13.24 -19.93
C SER A 112 -7.33 13.30 -19.50
N LYS A 113 -8.23 13.54 -20.46
CA LYS A 113 -9.68 13.49 -20.25
C LYS A 113 -10.27 12.30 -21.02
N PRO A 114 -11.13 11.51 -20.39
CA PRO A 114 -11.69 10.32 -21.01
C PRO A 114 -12.61 10.68 -22.17
N PRO A 115 -12.72 9.81 -23.19
CA PRO A 115 -13.72 9.96 -24.24
C PRO A 115 -15.15 9.95 -23.68
N LEU A 116 -16.03 10.75 -24.31
CA LEU A 116 -17.43 10.91 -23.89
C LEU A 116 -18.30 9.68 -24.16
N ASP A 117 -17.83 8.74 -24.98
CA ASP A 117 -18.55 7.50 -25.28
C ASP A 117 -18.55 6.49 -24.11
N GLY A 118 -17.77 6.78 -23.06
CA GLY A 118 -17.66 5.95 -21.87
C GLY A 118 -16.95 4.60 -22.10
N ALA A 119 -16.38 4.37 -23.28
CA ALA A 119 -15.79 3.07 -23.61
C ALA A 119 -14.48 2.86 -22.84
N CYS A 120 -14.41 1.76 -22.08
CA CYS A 120 -13.17 1.27 -21.48
C CYS A 120 -12.33 0.58 -22.56
N SER A 121 -11.06 0.99 -22.73
CA SER A 121 -10.16 0.46 -23.76
C SER A 121 -8.79 0.11 -23.18
N PRO A 122 -8.66 -0.96 -22.38
CA PRO A 122 -7.36 -1.35 -21.85
C PRO A 122 -6.40 -1.74 -22.98
N ASP A 123 -5.09 -1.58 -22.74
CA ASP A 123 -4.04 -2.04 -23.64
C ASP A 123 -4.00 -3.57 -23.70
N LEU A 124 -4.21 -4.24 -22.55
CA LEU A 124 -4.35 -5.69 -22.44
C LEU A 124 -5.47 -6.09 -21.48
N ARG A 125 -6.17 -7.18 -21.82
CA ARG A 125 -7.10 -7.92 -20.97
C ARG A 125 -6.46 -9.26 -20.61
N LEU A 126 -6.14 -9.47 -19.34
CA LEU A 126 -5.55 -10.70 -18.86
C LEU A 126 -6.65 -11.64 -18.36
N ARG A 127 -6.64 -12.87 -18.86
CA ARG A 127 -7.64 -13.91 -18.61
C ARG A 127 -7.03 -15.05 -17.83
N GLY A 128 -7.83 -15.71 -17.00
CA GLY A 128 -7.41 -16.85 -16.20
C GLY A 128 -8.34 -17.11 -15.02
N HIS A 129 -8.80 -16.04 -14.39
CA HIS A 129 -9.81 -16.14 -13.33
C HIS A 129 -11.22 -16.33 -13.89
N SER A 130 -12.14 -16.68 -13.00
CA SER A 130 -13.59 -16.80 -13.23
C SER A 130 -14.44 -15.84 -12.40
N THR A 131 -13.86 -15.15 -11.43
CA THR A 131 -14.54 -14.16 -10.56
C THR A 131 -13.62 -12.97 -10.30
N GLU A 132 -14.14 -11.94 -9.64
CA GLU A 132 -13.36 -10.77 -9.22
C GLU A 132 -12.31 -11.10 -8.14
N GLY A 133 -11.64 -10.07 -7.64
CA GLY A 133 -10.80 -10.18 -6.46
C GLY A 133 -9.91 -8.98 -6.23
N TYR A 134 -9.03 -9.06 -5.24
CA TYR A 134 -8.21 -7.92 -4.81
C TYR A 134 -6.71 -8.14 -4.98
N GLY A 135 -6.18 -9.34 -4.74
CA GLY A 135 -4.76 -9.66 -4.86
C GLY A 135 -4.15 -9.24 -6.20
N LEU A 136 -3.09 -8.43 -6.18
CA LEU A 136 -2.44 -7.91 -7.39
C LEU A 136 -1.00 -7.47 -7.10
N SER A 137 -0.01 -8.09 -7.75
CA SER A 137 1.41 -7.81 -7.46
C SER A 137 2.31 -7.94 -8.68
N TRP A 138 3.05 -6.88 -8.99
CA TRP A 138 4.09 -6.87 -10.02
C TRP A 138 5.42 -7.41 -9.48
N SER A 139 6.12 -8.20 -10.28
CA SER A 139 7.48 -8.60 -9.96
C SER A 139 8.42 -7.39 -10.09
N LYS A 140 9.32 -7.21 -9.11
CA LYS A 140 10.42 -6.23 -9.22
C LYS A 140 11.60 -6.74 -10.06
N PHE A 141 11.69 -8.05 -10.27
CA PHE A 141 12.81 -8.69 -10.96
C PHE A 141 12.55 -8.92 -12.44
N LYS A 142 11.36 -9.44 -12.78
CA LYS A 142 10.97 -9.73 -14.16
C LYS A 142 9.95 -8.71 -14.62
N GLN A 143 10.39 -7.81 -15.50
CA GLN A 143 9.50 -6.83 -16.11
C GLN A 143 8.32 -7.55 -16.77
N GLY A 144 7.11 -7.09 -16.48
CA GLY A 144 5.87 -7.61 -17.06
C GLY A 144 5.31 -8.86 -16.39
N HIS A 145 6.00 -9.44 -15.41
CA HIS A 145 5.42 -10.51 -14.58
C HIS A 145 4.45 -9.94 -13.56
N LEU A 146 3.20 -10.40 -13.61
CA LEU A 146 2.11 -9.98 -12.73
C LEU A 146 1.42 -11.19 -12.11
N LEU A 147 1.20 -11.15 -10.80
CA LEU A 147 0.35 -12.08 -10.07
C LEU A 147 -0.99 -11.42 -9.75
N SER A 148 -2.06 -12.21 -9.74
CA SER A 148 -3.29 -11.84 -9.05
C SER A 148 -3.95 -13.00 -8.32
N GLY A 149 -4.62 -12.67 -7.21
CA GLY A 149 -5.54 -13.53 -6.48
C GLY A 149 -7.00 -13.20 -6.82
N SER A 150 -7.91 -14.10 -6.49
CA SER A 150 -9.34 -13.98 -6.81
C SER A 150 -10.19 -14.86 -5.91
N ASP A 151 -11.48 -14.53 -5.86
CA ASP A 151 -12.53 -15.26 -5.14
C ASP A 151 -12.75 -16.68 -5.69
N ASP A 152 -12.20 -16.99 -6.87
CA ASP A 152 -12.24 -18.32 -7.47
C ASP A 152 -11.19 -19.30 -6.92
N ALA A 153 -10.56 -18.93 -5.80
CA ALA A 153 -9.53 -19.67 -5.09
C ALA A 153 -8.25 -19.93 -5.93
N GLN A 154 -8.01 -19.12 -6.96
CA GLN A 154 -6.85 -19.27 -7.84
C GLN A 154 -5.90 -18.08 -7.74
N ILE A 155 -4.64 -18.37 -8.03
CA ILE A 155 -3.62 -17.37 -8.32
C ILE A 155 -3.25 -17.52 -9.79
N CYS A 156 -3.32 -16.44 -10.54
CA CYS A 156 -2.87 -16.41 -11.93
C CYS A 156 -1.56 -15.64 -12.07
N LEU A 157 -0.69 -16.13 -12.94
CA LEU A 157 0.55 -15.47 -13.36
C LEU A 157 0.48 -15.15 -14.86
N TRP A 158 0.85 -13.93 -15.22
CA TRP A 158 1.02 -13.50 -16.61
C TRP A 158 2.41 -12.91 -16.83
N ASP A 159 2.88 -13.01 -18.08
CA ASP A 159 3.92 -12.15 -18.64
C ASP A 159 3.28 -11.26 -19.70
N ILE A 160 3.14 -9.97 -19.41
CA ILE A 160 2.47 -9.03 -20.34
C ILE A 160 3.31 -8.73 -21.59
N ASN A 161 4.56 -9.18 -21.66
CA ASN A 161 5.40 -9.07 -22.86
C ASN A 161 5.17 -10.24 -23.84
N ALA A 162 4.41 -11.26 -23.44
CA ALA A 162 4.01 -12.34 -24.34
C ALA A 162 3.14 -11.80 -25.49
N THR A 163 3.08 -12.52 -26.61
CA THR A 163 2.34 -12.08 -27.80
C THR A 163 0.82 -12.12 -27.55
N PRO A 164 0.12 -10.97 -27.47
CA PRO A 164 -1.32 -10.97 -27.22
C PRO A 164 -2.11 -11.39 -28.46
N LYS A 165 -3.27 -12.01 -28.24
CA LYS A 165 -4.28 -12.26 -29.28
C LYS A 165 -5.42 -11.28 -29.06
N ASN A 166 -5.65 -10.35 -30.00
CA ASN A 166 -6.72 -9.35 -29.90
C ASN A 166 -6.70 -8.55 -28.58
N LYS A 167 -5.52 -8.08 -28.15
CA LYS A 167 -5.31 -7.44 -26.84
C LYS A 167 -5.64 -8.31 -25.62
N SER A 168 -5.76 -9.63 -25.78
CA SER A 168 -5.97 -10.55 -24.67
C SER A 168 -4.78 -11.48 -24.47
N LEU A 169 -4.50 -11.82 -23.20
CA LEU A 169 -3.49 -12.79 -22.78
C LEU A 169 -4.09 -13.74 -21.76
N ASP A 170 -3.99 -15.04 -22.01
CA ASP A 170 -4.34 -16.06 -21.02
C ASP A 170 -3.20 -16.22 -20.00
N ALA A 171 -3.53 -16.65 -18.78
CA ALA A 171 -2.56 -16.91 -17.72
C ALA A 171 -1.51 -17.92 -18.20
N MET A 172 -0.23 -17.59 -17.99
CA MET A 172 0.85 -18.53 -18.31
C MET A 172 0.91 -19.67 -17.29
N GLN A 173 0.47 -19.42 -16.06
CA GLN A 173 0.41 -20.41 -15.00
C GLN A 173 -0.73 -20.06 -14.03
N ILE A 174 -1.44 -21.09 -13.57
CA ILE A 174 -2.53 -20.99 -12.60
C ILE A 174 -2.17 -21.90 -11.43
N PHE A 175 -2.21 -21.35 -10.21
CA PHE A 175 -2.00 -22.08 -8.97
C PHE A 175 -3.36 -22.19 -8.26
N LYS A 176 -3.78 -23.43 -7.97
CA LYS A 176 -5.07 -23.73 -7.35
C LYS A 176 -4.86 -24.70 -6.21
N VAL A 177 -4.62 -24.14 -5.03
CA VAL A 177 -4.37 -24.89 -3.79
C VAL A 177 -5.19 -24.32 -2.64
N HIS A 178 -5.37 -23.01 -2.58
CA HIS A 178 -6.28 -22.40 -1.61
C HIS A 178 -7.68 -23.01 -1.74
N GLU A 179 -8.36 -23.18 -0.60
CA GLU A 179 -9.71 -23.74 -0.52
C GLU A 179 -10.80 -22.65 -0.39
N GLY A 180 -10.39 -21.39 -0.25
CA GLY A 180 -11.24 -20.20 -0.20
C GLY A 180 -10.70 -19.06 -1.06
N VAL A 181 -11.28 -17.86 -0.92
CA VAL A 181 -10.86 -16.64 -1.64
C VAL A 181 -9.36 -16.41 -1.44
N VAL A 182 -8.64 -16.07 -2.52
CA VAL A 182 -7.26 -15.60 -2.42
C VAL A 182 -7.27 -14.08 -2.28
N GLU A 183 -7.26 -13.63 -1.03
CA GLU A 183 -7.36 -12.22 -0.65
C GLU A 183 -6.17 -11.40 -1.16
N ASP A 184 -4.95 -11.92 -1.00
CA ASP A 184 -3.75 -11.19 -1.43
C ASP A 184 -2.62 -12.08 -1.92
N VAL A 185 -1.79 -11.48 -2.79
CA VAL A 185 -0.59 -12.09 -3.35
C VAL A 185 0.54 -11.06 -3.35
N ALA A 186 1.75 -11.48 -3.01
CA ALA A 186 2.90 -10.58 -3.01
C ALA A 186 4.14 -11.28 -3.55
N TRP A 187 4.83 -10.64 -4.50
CA TRP A 187 6.18 -11.07 -4.87
C TRP A 187 7.16 -10.86 -3.73
N HIS A 188 8.09 -11.79 -3.58
CA HIS A 188 9.24 -11.58 -2.71
C HIS A 188 10.12 -10.44 -3.24
N LEU A 189 10.71 -9.65 -2.33
CA LEU A 189 11.42 -8.42 -2.68
C LEU A 189 12.92 -8.62 -2.95
N ARG A 190 13.47 -9.79 -2.63
CA ARG A 190 14.90 -10.16 -2.81
C ARG A 190 15.15 -11.45 -3.60
N HIS A 191 14.09 -12.18 -3.97
CA HIS A 191 14.18 -13.48 -4.62
C HIS A 191 13.20 -13.53 -5.79
N GLU A 192 13.72 -13.62 -7.02
CA GLU A 192 12.94 -13.42 -8.25
C GLU A 192 11.86 -14.47 -8.54
N TYR A 193 11.95 -15.65 -7.91
CA TYR A 193 11.04 -16.78 -8.14
C TYR A 193 10.06 -17.01 -6.99
N LEU A 194 10.21 -16.30 -5.88
CA LEU A 194 9.39 -16.49 -4.70
C LEU A 194 8.24 -15.50 -4.64
N PHE A 195 7.08 -15.98 -4.22
CA PHE A 195 5.94 -15.14 -3.87
C PHE A 195 5.15 -15.81 -2.75
N GLY A 196 4.35 -15.02 -2.05
CA GLY A 196 3.41 -15.49 -1.04
C GLY A 196 1.98 -15.24 -1.47
N SER A 197 1.06 -16.02 -0.91
CA SER A 197 -0.38 -15.81 -1.02
C SER A 197 -1.08 -16.10 0.30
N VAL A 198 -2.20 -15.43 0.52
CA VAL A 198 -3.06 -15.57 1.69
C VAL A 198 -4.53 -15.56 1.28
N GLY A 199 -5.39 -16.12 2.12
CA GLY A 199 -6.81 -16.20 1.82
C GLY A 199 -7.71 -16.61 2.99
N ASP A 200 -8.98 -16.83 2.67
CA ASP A 200 -10.04 -17.19 3.62
C ASP A 200 -9.84 -18.54 4.31
N ASP A 201 -9.05 -19.41 3.69
CA ASP A 201 -8.67 -20.70 4.26
C ASP A 201 -7.64 -20.60 5.40
N GLN A 202 -7.29 -19.37 5.82
CA GLN A 202 -6.42 -19.05 6.95
C GLN A 202 -4.93 -19.35 6.70
N TYR A 203 -4.57 -19.74 5.48
CA TYR A 203 -3.21 -20.13 5.15
C TYR A 203 -2.35 -18.96 4.67
N LEU A 204 -1.08 -18.99 5.07
CA LEU A 204 0.01 -18.37 4.34
C LEU A 204 0.72 -19.46 3.53
N LEU A 205 0.71 -19.31 2.20
CA LEU A 205 1.41 -20.20 1.27
C LEU A 205 2.60 -19.47 0.65
N ILE A 206 3.75 -20.15 0.58
CA ILE A 206 4.94 -19.64 -0.10
C ILE A 206 5.23 -20.51 -1.31
N TRP A 207 5.45 -19.86 -2.44
CA TRP A 207 5.59 -20.48 -3.75
C TRP A 207 6.97 -20.23 -4.33
N ASP A 208 7.44 -21.16 -5.16
CA ASP A 208 8.67 -21.01 -5.93
C ASP A 208 8.39 -21.42 -7.37
N LEU A 209 8.50 -20.47 -8.30
CA LEU A 209 8.28 -20.70 -9.73
C LEU A 209 9.23 -21.71 -10.37
N ARG A 210 10.35 -22.04 -9.72
CA ARG A 210 11.28 -23.09 -10.19
C ARG A 210 10.74 -24.49 -9.89
N THR A 211 9.77 -24.60 -8.98
CA THR A 211 9.10 -25.86 -8.67
C THR A 211 8.15 -26.21 -9.82
N PRO A 212 8.25 -27.41 -10.42
CA PRO A 212 7.46 -27.76 -11.60
C PRO A 212 5.96 -27.94 -11.32
N SER A 213 5.55 -27.97 -10.05
CA SER A 213 4.19 -28.25 -9.63
C SER A 213 3.48 -26.96 -9.19
N ALA A 214 2.55 -26.46 -10.02
CA ALA A 214 1.69 -25.33 -9.67
C ALA A 214 0.67 -25.65 -8.55
N THR A 215 0.60 -26.91 -8.12
CA THR A 215 -0.33 -27.43 -7.11
C THR A 215 0.32 -27.69 -5.76
N LYS A 216 1.59 -27.33 -5.58
CA LYS A 216 2.29 -27.57 -4.32
C LYS A 216 3.16 -26.36 -3.93
N PRO A 217 2.75 -25.57 -2.91
CA PRO A 217 3.61 -24.53 -2.37
C PRO A 217 4.83 -25.17 -1.69
N ILE A 218 5.94 -24.43 -1.62
CA ILE A 218 7.16 -24.89 -0.94
C ILE A 218 7.03 -24.81 0.59
N GLN A 219 6.13 -23.94 1.08
CA GLN A 219 5.75 -23.85 2.48
C GLN A 219 4.26 -23.53 2.61
N SER A 220 3.64 -24.06 3.66
CA SER A 220 2.21 -23.90 3.96
C SER A 220 2.05 -23.86 5.47
N VAL A 221 1.41 -22.82 6.01
CA VAL A 221 1.12 -22.71 7.44
C VAL A 221 -0.27 -22.10 7.64
N VAL A 222 -1.01 -22.58 8.64
CA VAL A 222 -2.19 -21.89 9.15
C VAL A 222 -1.69 -20.66 9.91
N ALA A 223 -1.79 -19.48 9.29
CA ALA A 223 -1.18 -18.27 9.82
C ALA A 223 -2.04 -17.65 10.94
N HIS A 224 -3.36 -17.70 10.79
CA HIS A 224 -4.32 -17.04 11.68
C HIS A 224 -5.46 -17.99 12.09
N GLN A 225 -6.34 -17.53 12.98
CA GLN A 225 -7.53 -18.28 13.38
C GLN A 225 -8.79 -17.86 12.59
N SER A 226 -8.64 -16.91 11.68
CA SER A 226 -9.64 -16.39 10.75
C SER A 226 -8.97 -16.10 9.40
N GLU A 227 -9.75 -15.60 8.45
CA GLU A 227 -9.35 -15.21 7.09
C GLU A 227 -8.13 -14.29 7.13
N VAL A 228 -7.18 -14.50 6.21
CA VAL A 228 -5.96 -13.71 6.11
C VAL A 228 -6.07 -12.78 4.91
N ASN A 229 -6.24 -11.49 5.19
CA ASN A 229 -6.66 -10.48 4.19
C ASN A 229 -5.49 -9.86 3.43
N CYS A 230 -4.28 -9.89 3.98
CA CYS A 230 -3.12 -9.24 3.38
C CYS A 230 -1.80 -9.87 3.79
N LEU A 231 -0.79 -9.73 2.93
CA LEU A 231 0.60 -10.06 3.26
C LEU A 231 1.58 -9.02 2.71
N ALA A 232 2.70 -8.83 3.42
CA ALA A 232 3.80 -8.00 2.92
C ALA A 232 5.17 -8.55 3.33
N PHE A 233 6.04 -8.78 2.36
CA PHE A 233 7.45 -9.09 2.61
C PHE A 233 8.20 -7.84 3.05
N ASN A 234 9.09 -7.97 4.03
CA ASN A 234 9.95 -6.89 4.46
C ASN A 234 10.94 -6.52 3.32
N PRO A 235 11.08 -5.23 2.98
CA PRO A 235 11.95 -4.80 1.87
C PRO A 235 13.45 -4.91 2.18
N PHE A 236 13.84 -5.02 3.44
CA PHE A 236 15.23 -5.07 3.90
C PHE A 236 15.63 -6.49 4.32
N ASN A 237 14.79 -7.14 5.15
CA ASN A 237 14.98 -8.48 5.66
C ASN A 237 14.28 -9.53 4.80
N GLU A 238 15.06 -10.31 4.04
CA GLU A 238 14.54 -11.33 3.11
C GLU A 238 13.80 -12.50 3.79
N TRP A 239 13.88 -12.62 5.12
CA TRP A 239 13.25 -13.74 5.83
C TRP A 239 11.95 -13.35 6.50
N VAL A 240 11.59 -12.06 6.54
CA VAL A 240 10.44 -11.56 7.30
C VAL A 240 9.25 -11.28 6.39
N VAL A 241 8.09 -11.80 6.76
CA VAL A 241 6.79 -11.50 6.15
C VAL A 241 5.78 -11.17 7.24
N ALA A 242 4.97 -10.15 7.00
CA ALA A 242 3.83 -9.79 7.84
C ALA A 242 2.53 -10.25 7.18
N THR A 243 1.55 -10.67 7.99
CA THR A 243 0.18 -11.00 7.55
C THR A 243 -0.83 -10.31 8.45
N GLY A 244 -1.90 -9.77 7.87
CA GLY A 244 -3.03 -9.18 8.62
C GLY A 244 -4.31 -9.98 8.39
N SER A 245 -5.15 -10.08 9.42
CA SER A 245 -6.30 -10.98 9.43
C SER A 245 -7.57 -10.37 10.00
N THR A 246 -8.70 -10.99 9.65
CA THR A 246 -10.01 -10.85 10.28
C THR A 246 -9.99 -11.16 11.78
N ASP A 247 -9.00 -11.93 12.25
CA ASP A 247 -8.78 -12.16 13.69
C ASP A 247 -8.25 -10.93 14.46
N LYS A 248 -8.17 -9.77 13.77
CA LYS A 248 -7.80 -8.45 14.30
C LYS A 248 -6.31 -8.31 14.63
N THR A 249 -5.50 -9.32 14.31
CA THR A 249 -4.07 -9.28 14.56
C THR A 249 -3.27 -9.10 13.28
N VAL A 250 -2.07 -8.52 13.44
CA VAL A 250 -0.98 -8.70 12.47
C VAL A 250 -0.01 -9.71 13.06
N LYS A 251 0.51 -10.63 12.24
CA LYS A 251 1.55 -11.57 12.66
C LYS A 251 2.79 -11.45 11.79
N LEU A 252 3.95 -11.68 12.39
CA LEU A 252 5.21 -11.81 11.68
C LEU A 252 5.64 -13.26 11.61
N PHE A 253 6.22 -13.64 10.47
CA PHE A 253 6.77 -14.97 10.24
C PHE A 253 8.21 -14.87 9.72
N ASP A 254 9.03 -15.83 10.13
CA ASP A 254 10.35 -16.09 9.55
C ASP A 254 10.22 -17.21 8.51
N LEU A 255 10.55 -16.94 7.24
CA LEU A 255 10.49 -17.93 6.16
C LEU A 255 11.41 -19.14 6.41
N ARG A 256 12.44 -19.02 7.26
CA ARG A 256 13.31 -20.14 7.65
C ARG A 256 12.63 -21.07 8.67
N LYS A 257 11.65 -20.55 9.41
CA LYS A 257 10.88 -21.27 10.44
C LYS A 257 9.42 -20.82 10.46
N ILE A 258 8.75 -21.02 9.34
CA ILE A 258 7.39 -20.49 9.11
C ILE A 258 6.30 -21.17 9.96
N SER A 259 6.59 -22.33 10.56
CA SER A 259 5.62 -23.12 11.33
C SER A 259 5.03 -22.40 12.55
N THR A 260 5.66 -21.32 13.00
CA THR A 260 5.26 -20.53 14.17
C THR A 260 5.48 -19.06 13.88
N ALA A 261 4.52 -18.21 14.24
CA ALA A 261 4.72 -16.76 14.20
C ALA A 261 5.86 -16.35 15.12
N LEU A 262 6.65 -15.36 14.68
CA LEU A 262 7.67 -14.69 15.48
C LEU A 262 7.04 -13.81 16.56
N HIS A 263 6.00 -13.06 16.18
CA HIS A 263 5.32 -12.09 17.04
C HIS A 263 3.88 -11.88 16.58
N THR A 264 3.03 -11.40 17.48
CA THR A 264 1.63 -11.03 17.21
C THR A 264 1.36 -9.61 17.71
N PHE A 265 0.92 -8.74 16.81
CA PHE A 265 0.51 -7.36 17.10
C PHE A 265 -0.99 -7.32 17.33
N ASP A 266 -1.40 -7.16 18.59
CA ASP A 266 -2.79 -7.27 19.04
C ASP A 266 -3.27 -5.95 19.68
N SER A 267 -3.48 -4.93 18.83
CA SER A 267 -4.07 -3.65 19.26
C SER A 267 -5.31 -3.25 18.47
N HIS A 268 -5.41 -3.66 17.20
CA HIS A 268 -6.59 -3.38 16.38
C HIS A 268 -7.86 -3.96 17.02
N LYS A 269 -8.96 -3.22 16.89
CA LYS A 269 -10.27 -3.61 17.45
C LYS A 269 -11.20 -4.24 16.44
N GLU A 270 -10.81 -4.22 15.17
CA GLU A 270 -11.53 -4.79 14.04
C GLU A 270 -10.56 -5.42 13.04
N GLU A 271 -11.12 -6.08 12.03
CA GLU A 271 -10.42 -6.82 10.98
C GLU A 271 -9.33 -6.00 10.31
N VAL A 272 -8.13 -6.56 10.19
CA VAL A 272 -6.99 -5.93 9.50
C VAL A 272 -7.10 -6.23 8.01
N PHE A 273 -7.09 -5.18 7.17
CA PHE A 273 -7.27 -5.30 5.72
C PHE A 273 -5.98 -5.12 4.92
N GLN A 274 -5.03 -4.33 5.42
CA GLN A 274 -3.80 -4.05 4.70
C GLN A 274 -2.64 -3.91 5.66
N VAL A 275 -1.47 -4.36 5.21
CA VAL A 275 -0.19 -4.19 5.88
C VAL A 275 0.86 -3.75 4.87
N TRP A 276 1.63 -2.71 5.19
CA TRP A 276 2.73 -2.24 4.35
C TRP A 276 3.94 -1.86 5.18
N TRP A 277 5.09 -2.41 4.82
CA TRP A 277 6.38 -1.99 5.35
C TRP A 277 6.73 -0.59 4.88
N ASN A 278 7.37 0.17 5.77
CA ASN A 278 8.01 1.41 5.39
C ASN A 278 9.12 1.10 4.36
N PRO A 279 9.19 1.82 3.22
CA PRO A 279 10.17 1.52 2.17
C PRO A 279 11.60 1.96 2.51
N LYS A 280 11.80 2.66 3.63
CA LYS A 280 13.06 3.29 4.03
C LYS A 280 13.56 2.86 5.42
N ASN A 281 12.70 2.29 6.26
CA ASN A 281 13.06 1.77 7.57
C ASN A 281 12.67 0.29 7.70
N GLU A 282 13.64 -0.55 8.10
CA GLU A 282 13.49 -2.00 8.24
C GLU A 282 12.54 -2.43 9.36
N THR A 283 12.45 -1.67 10.45
CA THR A 283 11.66 -2.02 11.64
C THR A 283 10.27 -1.41 11.62
N ILE A 284 9.95 -0.57 10.64
CA ILE A 284 8.67 0.14 10.61
C ILE A 284 7.71 -0.49 9.61
N PHE A 285 6.50 -0.78 10.06
CA PHE A 285 5.39 -1.08 9.17
C PHE A 285 4.12 -0.38 9.65
N ALA A 286 3.15 -0.28 8.76
CA ALA A 286 1.82 0.22 9.08
C ALA A 286 0.77 -0.83 8.71
N SER A 287 -0.39 -0.71 9.33
CA SER A 287 -1.55 -1.56 9.05
C SER A 287 -2.83 -0.78 9.23
N CYS A 288 -3.85 -1.05 8.43
CA CYS A 288 -5.17 -0.46 8.59
C CYS A 288 -6.24 -1.51 8.82
N CYS A 289 -7.27 -1.14 9.56
CA CYS A 289 -8.39 -2.01 9.88
C CYS A 289 -9.75 -1.43 9.48
N LEU A 290 -10.78 -2.27 9.52
CA LEU A 290 -12.18 -1.89 9.35
C LEU A 290 -12.60 -0.77 10.32
N GLY A 291 -11.99 -0.73 11.51
CA GLY A 291 -12.30 0.18 12.61
C GLY A 291 -11.84 1.63 12.44
N ARG A 292 -11.50 2.05 11.21
CA ARG A 292 -11.13 3.45 10.85
C ARG A 292 -9.81 3.91 11.45
N ARG A 293 -8.95 2.97 11.81
CA ARG A 293 -7.63 3.23 12.40
C ARG A 293 -6.55 2.69 11.48
N LEU A 294 -5.49 3.48 11.34
CA LEU A 294 -4.23 3.04 10.77
C LEU A 294 -3.19 3.13 11.87
N MET A 295 -2.54 2.01 12.16
CA MET A 295 -1.53 1.89 13.20
C MET A 295 -0.16 1.78 12.54
N VAL A 296 0.81 2.51 13.06
CA VAL A 296 2.24 2.39 12.71
C VAL A 296 2.94 1.70 13.86
N TRP A 297 3.79 0.74 13.53
CA TRP A 297 4.44 -0.17 14.45
C TRP A 297 5.95 -0.10 14.28
N ASP A 298 6.67 -0.31 15.37
CA ASP A 298 8.13 -0.36 15.39
C ASP A 298 8.62 -1.66 16.04
N LEU A 299 9.28 -2.50 15.24
CA LEU A 299 9.81 -3.78 15.69
C LEU A 299 10.95 -3.63 16.71
N SER A 300 11.69 -2.53 16.72
CA SER A 300 12.81 -2.39 17.67
C SER A 300 12.34 -2.17 19.10
N ARG A 301 11.08 -1.77 19.28
CA ARG A 301 10.47 -1.52 20.60
C ARG A 301 9.76 -2.74 21.20
N ILE A 302 9.80 -3.88 20.53
CA ILE A 302 9.27 -5.13 21.09
C ILE A 302 10.04 -5.43 22.38
N ASP A 303 9.31 -5.72 23.46
CA ASP A 303 9.80 -5.98 24.83
C ASP A 303 10.32 -4.74 25.61
N GLU A 304 10.16 -3.51 25.09
CA GLU A 304 10.59 -2.28 25.76
C GLU A 304 9.42 -1.58 26.51
N GLN A 305 9.03 -2.08 27.69
CA GLN A 305 7.93 -1.42 28.42
C GLN A 305 8.03 -1.45 29.96
N THR A 306 7.65 -0.34 30.59
CA THR A 306 7.36 -0.28 32.03
C THR A 306 5.90 -0.66 32.34
N PRO A 307 5.57 -1.12 33.56
CA PRO A 307 4.19 -1.49 33.90
C PRO A 307 3.16 -0.36 33.77
N GLU A 308 3.60 0.90 33.86
CA GLU A 308 2.75 2.09 33.80
C GLU A 308 2.33 2.40 32.36
N GLU A 309 3.21 2.15 31.38
CA GLU A 309 2.94 2.37 29.94
C GLU A 309 2.09 1.24 29.33
N ALA A 310 2.03 0.07 29.98
CA ALA A 310 1.27 -1.09 29.52
C ALA A 310 -0.25 -0.83 29.42
N GLU A 311 -0.76 0.21 30.09
CA GLU A 311 -2.17 0.61 29.98
C GLU A 311 -2.50 1.29 28.64
N ASP A 312 -1.52 1.93 27.98
CA ASP A 312 -1.73 2.71 26.76
C ASP A 312 -1.62 1.89 25.46
N GLY A 313 -1.06 0.68 25.54
CA GLY A 313 -0.88 -0.23 24.42
C GLY A 313 0.44 -1.00 24.51
N PRO A 314 0.72 -1.90 23.56
CA PRO A 314 2.01 -2.58 23.51
C PRO A 314 3.13 -1.61 23.07
N PRO A 315 4.39 -1.81 23.50
CA PRO A 315 5.48 -0.85 23.28
C PRO A 315 5.85 -0.68 21.80
N GLU A 316 5.61 -1.69 20.98
CA GLU A 316 5.80 -1.64 19.53
C GLU A 316 4.75 -0.78 18.80
N LEU A 317 3.69 -0.31 19.47
CA LEU A 317 2.69 0.57 18.85
C LEU A 317 3.17 2.01 18.86
N LEU A 318 3.78 2.44 17.76
CA LEU A 318 4.38 3.77 17.62
C LEU A 318 3.34 4.89 17.45
N PHE A 319 2.30 4.67 16.65
CA PHE A 319 1.33 5.71 16.32
C PHE A 319 -0.02 5.15 15.91
N ILE A 320 -1.11 5.85 16.27
CA ILE A 320 -2.47 5.56 15.80
C ILE A 320 -3.01 6.79 15.05
N HIS A 321 -3.19 6.64 13.74
CA HIS A 321 -3.92 7.62 12.94
C HIS A 321 -5.42 7.44 13.10
N GLY A 322 -6.06 8.47 13.68
CA GLY A 322 -7.50 8.51 13.96
C GLY A 322 -8.30 9.44 13.05
N GLY A 323 -7.71 9.92 11.94
CA GLY A 323 -8.32 10.95 11.09
C GLY A 323 -9.49 10.49 10.21
N HIS A 324 -9.60 9.19 9.92
CA HIS A 324 -10.68 8.65 9.07
C HIS A 324 -11.99 8.46 9.83
N THR A 325 -13.10 8.78 9.17
CA THR A 325 -14.46 8.67 9.72
C THR A 325 -15.22 7.44 9.23
N SER A 326 -14.72 6.77 8.19
CA SER A 326 -15.22 5.49 7.65
C SER A 326 -14.10 4.46 7.48
N LYS A 327 -14.46 3.25 7.05
CA LYS A 327 -13.52 2.14 6.78
C LYS A 327 -12.41 2.61 5.86
N ILE A 328 -11.17 2.30 6.22
CA ILE A 328 -9.99 2.55 5.37
C ILE A 328 -9.92 1.42 4.34
N SER A 329 -9.91 1.79 3.06
CA SER A 329 -9.93 0.83 1.93
C SER A 329 -8.52 0.43 1.49
N ASP A 330 -7.58 1.39 1.42
CA ASP A 330 -6.16 1.13 1.14
C ASP A 330 -5.31 2.28 1.71
N PHE A 331 -4.01 2.05 1.82
CA PHE A 331 -3.04 3.09 2.12
C PHE A 331 -1.69 2.79 1.47
N SER A 332 -0.85 3.82 1.33
CA SER A 332 0.46 3.71 0.71
C SER A 332 1.47 4.61 1.42
N TRP A 333 2.64 4.06 1.70
CA TRP A 333 3.80 4.86 2.09
C TRP A 333 4.32 5.63 0.88
N ASN A 334 4.69 6.90 1.10
CA ASN A 334 5.39 7.66 0.10
C ASN A 334 6.84 7.15 -0.04
N PRO A 335 7.28 6.69 -1.23
CA PRO A 335 8.64 6.21 -1.40
C PRO A 335 9.68 7.35 -1.49
N CYS A 336 9.23 8.60 -1.70
CA CYS A 336 10.09 9.76 -1.89
C CYS A 336 10.29 10.56 -0.59
N GLU A 337 9.22 10.78 0.19
CA GLU A 337 9.25 11.56 1.43
C GLU A 337 9.11 10.66 2.67
N ASP A 338 9.89 10.92 3.71
CA ASP A 338 9.91 10.11 4.93
C ASP A 338 8.61 10.31 5.73
N TRP A 339 8.07 9.22 6.27
CA TRP A 339 6.90 9.21 7.16
C TRP A 339 5.58 9.74 6.57
N VAL A 340 5.54 10.06 5.27
CA VAL A 340 4.32 10.49 4.58
C VAL A 340 3.52 9.26 4.14
N ILE A 341 2.24 9.23 4.50
CA ILE A 341 1.28 8.19 4.11
C ILE A 341 0.10 8.84 3.40
N ALA A 342 -0.34 8.22 2.30
CA ALA A 342 -1.65 8.46 1.71
C ALA A 342 -2.60 7.33 2.13
N SER A 343 -3.80 7.65 2.62
CA SER A 343 -4.81 6.67 2.98
C SER A 343 -6.20 7.11 2.52
N VAL A 344 -6.99 6.15 2.05
CA VAL A 344 -8.34 6.37 1.51
C VAL A 344 -9.40 5.62 2.29
N ALA A 345 -10.58 6.21 2.40
CA ALA A 345 -11.72 5.61 3.09
C ALA A 345 -13.01 5.63 2.24
N GLU A 346 -13.96 4.76 2.59
CA GLU A 346 -15.22 4.55 1.85
C GLU A 346 -16.15 5.78 1.83
N ASP A 347 -15.92 6.77 2.69
CA ASP A 347 -16.65 8.05 2.71
C ASP A 347 -16.06 9.09 1.73
N ASN A 348 -15.30 8.64 0.74
CA ASN A 348 -14.65 9.44 -0.31
C ASN A 348 -13.56 10.40 0.21
N ILE A 349 -12.92 10.04 1.32
CA ILE A 349 -11.87 10.85 1.94
C ILE A 349 -10.50 10.26 1.62
N LEU A 350 -9.68 11.06 0.93
CA LEU A 350 -8.23 10.86 0.81
C LEU A 350 -7.53 11.74 1.84
N GLN A 351 -6.70 11.14 2.69
CA GLN A 351 -5.82 11.85 3.62
C GLN A 351 -4.37 11.61 3.25
N ILE A 352 -3.61 12.70 3.19
CA ILE A 352 -2.16 12.66 3.04
C ILE A 352 -1.60 13.31 4.29
N TRP A 353 -0.90 12.52 5.09
CA TRP A 353 -0.52 12.89 6.44
C TRP A 353 0.88 12.39 6.75
N GLN A 354 1.48 12.99 7.77
CA GLN A 354 2.79 12.66 8.30
C GLN A 354 2.69 12.78 9.83
N MET A 355 3.22 11.80 10.55
CA MET A 355 3.30 11.91 12.01
C MET A 355 4.34 12.94 12.43
N ALA A 356 4.21 13.51 13.63
CA ALA A 356 5.14 14.51 14.13
C ALA A 356 6.54 13.90 14.37
N GLU A 357 7.60 14.67 14.09
CA GLU A 357 8.99 14.22 14.16
C GLU A 357 9.39 13.68 15.54
N ASN A 358 8.87 14.28 16.61
CA ASN A 358 9.16 13.89 17.99
C ASN A 358 8.52 12.55 18.43
N ILE A 359 7.72 11.91 17.58
CA ILE A 359 7.13 10.60 17.88
C ILE A 359 8.12 9.48 17.54
N TYR A 360 8.91 9.65 16.48
CA TYR A 360 9.79 8.61 15.93
C TYR A 360 11.28 8.94 16.03
N LEU A 361 11.63 10.14 16.50
CA LEU A 361 12.99 10.47 16.88
C LEU A 361 13.13 10.21 18.39
N ASP A 362 14.09 9.36 18.77
CA ASP A 362 14.47 9.21 20.17
C ASP A 362 15.27 10.43 20.64
N GLU A 363 15.23 10.76 21.94
CA GLU A 363 15.94 11.93 22.49
C GLU A 363 17.46 11.90 22.21
N ASP A 364 18.03 10.71 21.99
CA ASP A 364 19.44 10.49 21.67
C ASP A 364 19.81 10.79 20.19
N ASP A 365 18.83 10.92 19.30
CA ASP A 365 19.03 11.22 17.87
C ASP A 365 19.00 12.72 17.55
N VAL A 366 18.74 13.58 18.54
CA VAL A 366 18.84 15.03 18.39
C VAL A 366 20.32 15.41 18.35
N PRO A 367 20.86 15.99 17.25
CA PRO A 367 22.22 16.48 17.25
C PRO A 367 22.35 17.53 18.35
N GLY A 368 23.12 17.21 19.39
CA GLY A 368 23.38 18.13 20.49
C GLY A 368 23.81 19.49 19.95
N ASP A 369 23.12 20.54 20.38
CA ASP A 369 23.48 21.92 20.09
C ASP A 369 24.83 22.20 20.74
N ASP A 370 25.91 21.94 20.00
CA ASP A 370 27.30 22.16 20.38
C ASP A 370 27.65 23.67 20.33
N SER A 371 26.75 24.52 20.85
CA SER A 371 26.90 25.98 20.88
C SER A 371 26.78 26.59 22.27
N ALA A 372 27.19 25.86 23.32
CA ALA A 372 27.33 26.43 24.66
C ALA A 372 28.54 25.92 25.46
N LYS A 373 29.70 25.75 24.81
CA LYS A 373 31.00 25.76 25.51
C LYS A 373 32.05 26.50 24.69
N GLY A 374 32.12 27.82 24.89
CA GLY A 374 33.14 28.65 24.27
C GLY A 374 33.26 30.03 24.93
N SER A 375 34.02 30.05 26.02
CA SER A 375 34.71 31.18 26.69
C SER A 375 33.90 32.38 27.20
#